data_AF-A0A257CUF5-F1
#
_entry.id   AF-A0A257CUF5-F1
#
_cell.length_a   1.000
_cell.length_b   1.000
_cell.length_c   1.000
_cell.angle_alpha   90.00
_cell.angle_beta   90.00
_cell.angle_gamma   90.00
#
_symmetry.space_group_name_H-M   'P 1'
#
loop_
_entity.id
_entity.type
_entity.pdbx_description
1 polymer ?
#
loop_
_entity_poly.entity_id
_entity_poly.type
_entity_poly.pdbx_seq_one_letter_code
_entity_poly.pdbx_strand_id
1 'polypeptide(L)'
;MQFHRTAVDRLRVHPEYLVQAIGVLDRWEAQGASSAGQAYRDTWRNALQMGLPDVEKISCVDTDEAATLRSMSPLGFVLSEQERMHIRREAMAGV
;
A
#
# COMPACT_ATOMS: atom_id res chain seq x y z
N MET A 1 -6.70 2.19 -7.80
CA MET A 1 -6.67 3.57 -7.25
C MET A 1 -7.55 3.71 -6.01
N GLN A 2 -8.85 3.39 -6.05
CA GLN A 2 -9.80 3.58 -4.93
C GLN A 2 -9.29 3.01 -3.58
N PHE A 3 -8.79 1.76 -3.58
CA PHE A 3 -8.22 1.12 -2.38
C PHE A 3 -7.14 1.97 -1.69
N HIS A 4 -6.19 2.51 -2.45
CA HIS A 4 -5.05 3.23 -1.87
C HIS A 4 -5.45 4.61 -1.37
N ARG A 5 -6.43 5.26 -2.00
CA ARG A 5 -7.01 6.51 -1.47
C ARG A 5 -7.66 6.28 -0.11
N THR A 6 -8.50 5.25 0.02
CA THR A 6 -9.11 4.87 1.31
C THR A 6 -8.06 4.48 2.35
N ALA A 7 -6.99 3.79 1.94
CA ALA A 7 -5.89 3.44 2.83
C ALA A 7 -5.14 4.68 3.34
N VAL A 8 -4.86 5.66 2.47
CA VAL A 8 -4.25 6.95 2.84
C VAL A 8 -5.14 7.72 3.82
N ASP A 9 -6.44 7.76 3.58
CA ASP A 9 -7.38 8.43 4.50
C ASP A 9 -7.39 7.76 5.88
N ARG A 10 -7.31 6.43 5.94
CA ARG A 10 -7.17 5.71 7.21
C ARG A 10 -5.84 6.00 7.90
N LEU A 11 -4.73 6.06 7.17
CA LEU A 11 -3.43 6.42 7.73
C LEU A 11 -3.42 7.85 8.31
N ARG A 12 -4.24 8.76 7.77
CA ARG A 12 -4.41 10.11 8.32
C ARG A 12 -5.09 10.11 9.69
N VAL A 13 -6.04 9.20 9.90
CA VAL A 13 -6.74 9.03 11.19
C VAL A 13 -5.92 8.18 12.17
N HIS A 14 -5.19 7.19 11.65
CA HIS A 14 -4.45 6.19 12.40
C HIS A 14 -2.98 6.16 11.98
N PRO A 15 -2.16 7.15 12.40
CA PRO A 15 -0.75 7.22 12.03
C PRO A 15 0.06 6.00 12.53
N GLU A 16 -0.42 5.28 13.55
CA GLU A 16 0.17 4.03 14.02
C GLU A 16 0.23 2.93 12.96
N TYR A 17 -0.64 2.99 11.93
CA TYR A 17 -0.62 2.03 10.83
C TYR A 17 0.60 2.20 9.93
N LEU A 18 1.29 3.35 9.93
CA LEU A 18 2.58 3.49 9.23
C LEU A 18 3.62 2.53 9.81
N VAL A 19 3.68 2.41 11.14
CA VAL A 19 4.58 1.48 11.83
C VAL A 19 4.20 0.03 11.54
N GLN A 20 2.89 -0.27 11.53
CA GLN A 20 2.42 -1.61 11.18
C GLN A 20 2.77 -2.00 9.74
N ALA A 21 2.69 -1.06 8.79
CA ALA A 21 3.07 -1.28 7.40
C ALA A 21 4.56 -1.57 7.23
N ILE A 22 5.42 -0.91 8.02
CA ILE A 22 6.86 -1.27 8.08
C ILE A 22 7.03 -2.71 8.58
N GLY A 23 6.30 -3.09 9.65
CA GLY A 23 6.33 -4.46 10.16
C GLY A 23 5.83 -5.51 9.15
N VAL A 24 4.94 -5.16 8.24
CA VAL A 24 4.54 -6.03 7.12
C VAL A 24 5.73 -6.28 6.19
N LEU A 25 6.47 -5.22 5.82
CA LEU A 25 7.66 -5.33 4.97
C LEU A 25 8.75 -6.19 5.65
N ASP A 26 8.97 -5.99 6.95
CA ASP A 26 9.95 -6.78 7.71
C ASP A 26 9.60 -8.26 7.76
N ARG A 27 8.30 -8.60 7.89
CA ARG A 27 7.83 -9.99 7.80
C ARG A 27 8.08 -10.59 6.42
N TRP A 28 7.84 -9.85 5.35
CA TRP A 28 8.08 -10.34 3.99
C TRP A 28 9.56 -10.63 3.76
N GLU A 29 10.45 -9.75 4.20
CA GLU A 29 11.90 -9.97 4.13
C GLU A 29 12.31 -11.22 4.92
N ALA A 30 11.81 -11.37 6.15
CA ALA A 30 12.09 -12.55 6.99
C ALA A 30 11.57 -13.87 6.38
N GLN A 31 10.53 -13.81 5.54
CA GLN A 31 9.96 -14.98 4.85
C GLN A 31 10.67 -15.31 3.53
N GLY A 32 11.76 -14.63 3.19
CA GLY A 32 12.52 -14.88 1.96
C GLY A 32 11.88 -14.27 0.73
N ALA A 33 11.33 -13.06 0.84
CA ALA A 33 10.79 -12.33 -0.31
C ALA A 33 11.82 -12.24 -1.45
N SER A 34 11.34 -12.46 -2.69
CA SER A 34 12.21 -12.47 -3.87
C SER A 34 12.95 -11.14 -4.06
N SER A 35 14.22 -11.24 -4.50
CA SER A 35 15.07 -10.11 -4.87
C SER A 35 14.45 -9.26 -5.99
N ALA A 36 13.65 -9.85 -6.88
CA ALA A 36 12.96 -9.13 -7.95
C ALA A 36 11.98 -8.05 -7.44
N GLY A 37 11.47 -8.21 -6.21
CA GLY A 37 10.57 -7.24 -5.57
C GLY A 37 11.28 -6.25 -4.63
N GLN A 38 12.60 -6.33 -4.48
CA GLN A 38 13.33 -5.59 -3.45
C GLN A 38 13.22 -4.07 -3.65
N ALA A 39 13.44 -3.57 -4.86
CA ALA A 39 13.35 -2.14 -5.17
C ALA A 39 11.97 -1.53 -4.84
N TYR A 40 10.89 -2.29 -5.04
CA TYR A 40 9.55 -1.84 -4.68
C TYR A 40 9.35 -1.78 -3.17
N ARG A 41 9.86 -2.77 -2.43
CA ARG A 41 9.80 -2.78 -0.96
C ARG A 41 10.63 -1.66 -0.35
N ASP A 42 11.80 -1.38 -0.89
CA ASP A 42 12.65 -0.26 -0.46
C ASP A 42 11.96 1.09 -0.74
N THR A 43 11.31 1.22 -1.90
CA THR A 43 10.50 2.42 -2.23
C THR A 43 9.38 2.62 -1.21
N TRP A 44 8.65 1.56 -0.87
CA TRP A 44 7.60 1.62 0.16
C TRP A 44 8.16 1.93 1.54
N ARG A 45 9.28 1.32 1.93
CA ARG A 45 9.91 1.55 3.23
C ARG A 45 10.35 3.00 3.37
N ASN A 46 11.00 3.55 2.35
CA ASN A 46 11.41 4.95 2.33
C ASN A 46 10.21 5.89 2.46
N ALA A 47 9.13 5.65 1.70
CA ALA A 47 7.92 6.47 1.80
C ALA A 47 7.27 6.38 3.19
N LEU A 48 7.18 5.19 3.78
CA LEU A 48 6.63 4.99 5.12
C LEU A 48 7.46 5.68 6.21
N GLN A 49 8.79 5.74 6.05
CA GLN A 49 9.70 6.43 6.98
C GLN A 49 9.64 7.96 6.84
N MET A 50 9.43 8.47 5.63
CA MET A 50 9.25 9.90 5.37
C MET A 50 7.87 10.40 5.82
N GLY A 51 6.87 9.52 5.82
CA GLY A 51 5.55 9.75 6.41
C GLY A 51 4.42 9.79 5.39
N LEU A 52 3.23 10.16 5.87
CA LEU A 52 1.99 10.12 5.08
C LEU A 52 2.04 10.85 3.72
N PRO A 53 2.66 12.03 3.57
CA PRO A 53 2.71 12.73 2.28
C PRO A 53 3.39 11.92 1.17
N ASP A 54 4.49 11.25 1.49
CA ASP A 54 5.22 10.41 0.53
C ASP A 54 4.47 9.13 0.22
N VAL A 55 3.81 8.53 1.22
CA VAL A 55 2.91 7.38 1.02
C VAL A 55 1.77 7.74 0.07
N GLU A 56 1.14 8.89 0.25
CA GLU A 56 0.07 9.38 -0.63
C GLU A 56 0.59 9.59 -2.06
N LYS A 57 1.76 10.21 -2.20
CA LYS A 57 2.40 10.44 -3.49
C LYS A 57 2.61 9.14 -4.26
N ILE A 58 3.25 8.13 -3.66
CA ILE A 58 3.53 6.87 -4.38
C ILE A 58 2.27 6.01 -4.58
N SER A 59 1.25 6.20 -3.76
CA SER A 59 -0.01 5.46 -3.81
C SER A 59 -0.99 5.98 -4.86
N CYS A 60 -0.94 7.29 -5.13
CA CYS A 60 -1.93 8.00 -5.94
C CYS A 60 -1.38 8.53 -7.27
N VAL A 61 -0.09 8.33 -7.58
CA VAL A 61 0.45 8.62 -8.91
C VAL A 61 -0.13 7.65 -9.94
N ASP A 62 -0.51 8.19 -11.09
CA ASP A 62 -1.12 7.44 -12.19
C ASP A 62 -0.09 7.17 -13.30
N THR A 63 0.84 6.24 -13.01
CA THR A 63 1.82 5.71 -13.97
C THR A 63 1.82 4.19 -13.92
N ASP A 64 2.33 3.53 -14.96
CA ASP A 64 2.46 2.05 -15.01
C ASP A 64 3.37 1.52 -13.89
N GLU A 65 4.44 2.25 -13.59
CA GLU A 65 5.33 1.96 -12.45
C GLU A 65 4.55 2.05 -11.13
N ALA A 66 3.69 3.05 -10.97
CA ALA A 66 2.84 3.17 -9.79
C ALA A 66 1.79 2.06 -9.71
N ALA A 67 1.29 1.53 -10.84
CA ALA A 67 0.40 0.37 -10.84
C ALA A 67 1.10 -0.90 -10.30
N THR A 68 2.34 -1.13 -10.74
CA THR A 68 3.17 -2.23 -10.23
C THR A 68 3.49 -2.05 -8.74
N LEU A 69 3.90 -0.85 -8.34
CA LEU A 69 4.21 -0.52 -6.95
C LEU A 69 2.98 -0.72 -6.03
N ARG A 70 1.79 -0.32 -6.49
CA ARG A 70 0.50 -0.54 -5.82
C ARG A 70 0.18 -2.02 -5.60
N SER A 71 0.50 -2.88 -6.58
CA SER A 71 0.31 -4.32 -6.47
C SER A 71 1.15 -4.97 -5.36
N MET A 72 2.25 -4.32 -4.96
CA MET A 72 3.16 -4.75 -3.89
C MET A 72 3.03 -3.89 -2.63
N SER A 73 1.85 -3.32 -2.38
CA SER A 73 1.64 -2.41 -1.24
C SER A 73 1.54 -3.15 0.10
N PRO A 74 2.25 -2.71 1.15
CA PRO A 74 2.13 -3.26 2.51
C PRO A 74 0.84 -2.83 3.22
N LEU A 75 -0.01 -2.01 2.59
CA LEU A 75 -1.23 -1.46 3.20
C LEU A 75 -2.44 -2.40 3.12
N GLY A 76 -2.25 -3.65 2.69
CA GLY A 76 -3.32 -4.65 2.56
C GLY A 76 -4.13 -4.91 3.83
N PHE A 77 -3.54 -4.67 5.00
CA PHE A 77 -4.21 -4.83 6.31
C PHE A 77 -5.09 -3.64 6.71
N VAL A 78 -4.89 -2.47 6.08
CA VAL A 78 -5.60 -1.23 6.43
C VAL A 78 -7.09 -1.35 6.15
N LEU A 79 -7.47 -2.17 5.16
CA LEU A 79 -8.85 -2.52 4.85
C LEU A 79 -9.09 -4.00 5.13
N SER A 80 -10.21 -4.31 5.76
CA SER A 80 -10.66 -5.68 5.94
C SER A 80 -10.86 -6.38 4.59
N GLU A 81 -10.84 -7.72 4.60
CA GLU A 81 -11.17 -8.55 3.43
C GLU A 81 -12.48 -8.12 2.77
N GLN A 82 -13.51 -7.83 3.58
CA GLN A 82 -14.83 -7.41 3.10
C GLN A 82 -14.79 -6.05 2.39
N GLU A 83 -14.06 -5.09 2.94
CA GLU A 83 -13.89 -3.76 2.34
C GLU A 83 -13.08 -3.82 1.04
N ARG A 84 -12.04 -4.68 0.98
CA ARG A 84 -11.30 -4.95 -0.25
C ARG A 84 -12.20 -5.52 -1.34
N MET A 85 -13.06 -6.48 -0.99
CA MET A 85 -14.01 -7.09 -1.94
C MET A 85 -15.08 -6.09 -2.39
N HIS A 86 -15.56 -5.22 -1.50
CA HIS A 86 -16.52 -4.18 -1.84
C HIS A 86 -15.93 -3.19 -2.86
N ILE A 87 -14.75 -2.63 -2.56
CA ILE A 87 -14.05 -1.71 -3.46
C ILE A 87 -13.75 -2.36 -4.81
N ARG A 88 -13.38 -3.65 -4.82
CA ARG A 88 -13.14 -4.39 -6.07
C ARG A 88 -14.42 -4.57 -6.88
N ARG A 89 -15.55 -4.83 -6.24
CA ARG A 89 -16.87 -4.93 -6.90
C ARG A 89 -17.31 -3.59 -7.47
N GLU A 90 -17.17 -2.50 -6.70
CA GLU A 90 -17.50 -1.15 -7.17
C GLU A 90 -16.64 -0.73 -8.38
N ALA A 91 -15.33 -1.04 -8.35
CA ALA A 91 -14.44 -0.77 -9.48
C ALA A 91 -14.79 -1.57 -10.75
N MET A 92 -15.38 -2.76 -10.62
CA MET A 92 -15.80 -3.61 -11.75
C MET A 92 -17.23 -3.30 -12.23
N ALA A 93 -18.07 -2.70 -11.39
CA ALA A 93 -19.44 -2.31 -11.73
C ALA A 93 -19.55 -0.92 -12.38
N GLY A 94 -18.45 -0.16 -12.41
CA GLY A 94 -18.35 1.16 -13.05
C GLY A 94 -17.75 1.16 -14.46
N VAL A 95 -17.75 0.02 -15.16
CA VAL A 95 -17.38 -0.14 -16.58
C VAL A 95 -18.62 -0.42 -17.41
#